data_AF-A0AAD5TZ58-F1
#
_entry.id   AF-A0AAD5TZ58-F1
#
_cell.length_a   1.000
_cell.length_b   1.000
_cell.length_c   1.000
_cell.angle_alpha   90.00
_cell.angle_beta   90.00
_cell.angle_gamma   90.00
#
_symmetry.space_group_name_H-M   'P 1'
#
loop_
_entity.id
_entity.type
_entity.pdbx_description
1 polymer ?
#
loop_
_entity_poly.entity_id
_entity_poly.type
_entity_poly.pdbx_seq_one_letter_code
_entity_poly.pdbx_strand_id
1 'polypeptide(L)'
;MYCTSLALSFAILPSNLQNNIKLILSIGIGSLIGWPFMGVLIVPLFLNEILNLKGFVSMFKVTGRWITMGIAVILSLSVPIVLTDAFFYKKYAFVPINIINYNVFSGNVSKGPDIFGTEPFDFYFKNLFLNFNLVFILALLSAPILTLSCITLFFQDQARLNPTIFGKYFARISIFYLWLIIFTLQPHKEERFMFVVYPMICFNASMTLYFIERHVEMFRLPRFISNVFSKVFSPTILVVFVVLSLSRSASLYYNYHSPISVYKSFYNETQNLDVEKRLCLGKEWHRFPSHFFIPDKVNVQFLKSDFNGLLPKHFENKENGWRSGTWTVPSDMNDINKEEFGRYVNVETCDFLIDLELYQLSETKNEPSYVKDTKNWEIIECQKFLNHQKTPSLNRIFYIPDFIFEDQRVWGDYCILKKKNL
;
A
#
# COMPACT_ATOMS: atom_id res chain seq x y z
N MET A 1 -3.91 -6.66 5.14
CA MET A 1 -5.02 -7.09 4.26
C MET A 1 -5.56 -8.48 4.60
N TYR A 2 -4.77 -9.56 4.45
CA TYR A 2 -5.28 -10.93 4.64
C TYR A 2 -5.75 -11.20 6.07
N CYS A 3 -4.94 -10.82 7.06
CA CYS A 3 -5.33 -10.90 8.47
C CYS A 3 -6.60 -10.08 8.76
N THR A 4 -6.75 -8.91 8.14
CA THR A 4 -7.96 -8.08 8.25
C THR A 4 -9.19 -8.79 7.68
N SER A 5 -9.04 -9.43 6.52
CA SER A 5 -10.11 -10.20 5.87
C SER A 5 -10.53 -11.39 6.72
N LEU A 6 -9.55 -12.10 7.29
CA LEU A 6 -9.79 -13.24 8.17
C LEU A 6 -10.47 -12.80 9.47
N ALA A 7 -9.99 -11.73 10.10
CA ALA A 7 -10.62 -11.14 11.28
C ALA A 7 -12.08 -10.73 11.01
N LEU A 8 -12.34 -10.10 9.86
CA LEU A 8 -13.70 -9.72 9.44
C LEU A 8 -14.61 -10.95 9.28
N SER A 9 -14.09 -12.03 8.67
CA SER A 9 -14.87 -13.25 8.48
C SER A 9 -15.39 -13.81 9.81
N PHE A 10 -14.57 -13.77 10.87
CA PHE A 10 -14.98 -14.17 12.21
C PHE A 10 -15.87 -13.12 12.90
N ALA A 11 -15.66 -11.83 12.63
CA ALA A 11 -16.50 -10.74 13.15
C ALA A 11 -17.92 -10.73 12.57
N ILE A 12 -18.11 -11.30 11.38
CA ILE A 12 -19.43 -11.44 10.74
C ILE A 12 -20.27 -12.52 11.43
N LEU A 13 -19.63 -13.61 11.87
CA LEU A 13 -20.28 -14.72 12.55
C LEU A 13 -20.82 -14.32 13.94
N PRO A 14 -21.76 -15.10 14.50
CA PRO A 14 -22.20 -14.90 15.88
C PRO A 14 -21.03 -14.95 16.86
N SER A 15 -21.04 -14.03 17.83
CA SER A 15 -20.02 -13.96 18.89
C SER A 15 -20.09 -15.23 19.74
N ASN A 16 -18.97 -15.94 19.77
CA ASN A 16 -18.73 -17.07 20.66
C ASN A 16 -17.24 -17.13 20.97
N LEU A 17 -16.84 -17.93 21.96
CA LEU A 17 -15.45 -17.98 22.41
C LEU A 17 -14.49 -18.33 21.27
N GLN A 18 -14.83 -19.31 20.44
CA GLN A 18 -13.98 -19.78 19.36
C GLN A 18 -13.77 -18.72 18.27
N ASN A 19 -14.84 -18.03 17.85
CA ASN A 19 -14.79 -16.96 16.86
C ASN A 19 -14.02 -15.75 17.40
N ASN A 20 -14.21 -15.40 18.67
CA ASN A 20 -13.50 -14.28 19.30
C ASN A 20 -12.00 -14.57 19.41
N ILE A 21 -11.60 -15.80 19.78
CA ILE A 21 -10.19 -16.20 19.77
C ILE A 21 -9.62 -16.10 18.36
N LYS A 22 -10.30 -16.65 17.34
CA LYS A 22 -9.83 -16.62 15.96
C LYS A 22 -9.71 -15.19 15.40
N LEU A 23 -10.65 -14.32 15.75
CA LEU A 23 -10.62 -12.90 15.42
C LEU A 23 -9.41 -12.21 16.04
N ILE A 24 -9.22 -12.36 17.36
CA ILE A 24 -8.11 -11.72 18.08
C ILE A 24 -6.77 -12.28 17.61
N LEU A 25 -6.69 -13.58 17.33
CA LEU A 25 -5.50 -14.21 16.76
C LEU A 25 -5.18 -13.64 15.38
N SER A 26 -6.19 -13.45 14.52
CA SER A 26 -5.99 -12.86 13.19
C SER A 26 -5.47 -11.43 13.28
N ILE A 27 -6.03 -10.61 14.16
CA ILE A 27 -5.54 -9.24 14.42
C ILE A 27 -4.14 -9.29 15.04
N GLY A 28 -3.90 -10.20 15.99
CA GLY A 28 -2.62 -10.36 16.68
C GLY A 28 -1.48 -10.75 15.73
N ILE A 29 -1.70 -11.74 14.85
CA ILE A 29 -0.75 -12.11 13.79
C ILE A 29 -0.48 -10.90 12.90
N GLY A 30 -1.52 -10.23 12.43
CA GLY A 30 -1.37 -9.05 11.57
C GLY A 30 -0.67 -7.87 12.23
N SER A 31 -0.81 -7.70 13.54
CA SER A 31 -0.21 -6.60 14.30
C SER A 31 1.22 -6.89 14.75
N LEU A 32 1.49 -8.12 15.20
CA LEU A 32 2.79 -8.48 15.78
C LEU A 32 3.81 -8.91 14.72
N ILE A 33 3.36 -9.63 13.68
CA ILE A 33 4.24 -10.06 12.58
C ILE A 33 4.22 -9.07 11.42
N GLY A 34 3.05 -8.49 11.14
CA GLY A 34 2.87 -7.54 10.04
C GLY A 34 3.15 -6.10 10.47
N TRP A 35 2.09 -5.36 10.79
CA TRP A 35 2.16 -3.93 11.09
C TRP A 35 1.32 -3.60 12.33
N PRO A 36 1.94 -3.06 13.42
CA PRO A 36 1.30 -2.95 14.74
C PRO A 36 0.00 -2.15 14.77
N PHE A 37 -0.15 -1.16 13.88
CA PHE A 37 -1.33 -0.31 13.84
C PHE A 37 -2.61 -1.06 13.49
N MET A 38 -2.51 -2.24 12.84
CA MET A 38 -3.66 -3.10 12.59
C MET A 38 -4.43 -3.46 13.89
N GLY A 39 -3.78 -3.40 15.05
CA GLY A 39 -4.43 -3.64 16.34
C GLY A 39 -5.63 -2.73 16.60
N VAL A 40 -5.61 -1.50 16.06
CA VAL A 40 -6.70 -0.53 16.26
C VAL A 40 -8.04 -0.98 15.67
N LEU A 41 -8.03 -1.88 14.69
CA LEU A 41 -9.24 -2.37 14.02
C LEU A 41 -10.16 -3.16 14.97
N ILE A 42 -9.64 -3.62 16.12
CA ILE A 42 -10.42 -4.32 17.13
C ILE A 42 -11.40 -3.39 17.86
N VAL A 43 -11.11 -2.07 17.91
CA VAL A 43 -11.79 -1.10 18.77
C VAL A 43 -13.29 -1.04 18.46
N PRO A 44 -13.76 -0.89 17.22
CA PRO A 44 -15.20 -0.81 16.97
C PRO A 44 -15.95 -2.10 17.30
N LEU A 45 -15.31 -3.26 17.08
CA LEU A 45 -15.89 -4.57 17.35
C LEU A 45 -16.07 -4.79 18.86
N PHE A 46 -15.05 -4.43 19.63
CA PHE A 46 -15.07 -4.49 21.09
C PHE A 46 -16.09 -3.54 21.69
N LEU A 47 -16.14 -2.28 21.23
CA LEU A 47 -17.12 -1.30 21.69
C LEU A 47 -18.55 -1.78 21.43
N ASN A 48 -18.82 -2.36 20.26
CA ASN A 48 -20.13 -2.92 19.97
C ASN A 48 -20.50 -4.10 20.87
N GLU A 49 -19.57 -4.99 21.22
CA GLU A 49 -19.89 -6.03 22.21
C GLU A 49 -20.27 -5.42 23.56
N ILE A 50 -19.52 -4.42 24.04
CA ILE A 50 -19.80 -3.78 25.33
C ILE A 50 -21.13 -3.03 25.34
N LEU A 51 -21.39 -2.21 24.31
CA LEU A 51 -22.58 -1.35 24.24
C LEU A 51 -23.89 -2.14 24.15
N ASN A 52 -23.84 -3.41 23.72
CA ASN A 52 -25.01 -4.29 23.67
C ASN A 52 -25.29 -5.02 24.99
N LEU A 53 -24.39 -4.94 25.98
CA LEU A 53 -24.58 -5.61 27.26
C LEU A 53 -25.40 -4.76 28.23
N LYS A 54 -26.26 -5.43 29.00
CA LYS A 54 -26.97 -4.82 30.13
C LYS A 54 -26.21 -5.10 31.43
N GLY A 55 -25.89 -4.04 32.17
CA GLY A 55 -25.30 -4.10 33.52
C GLY A 55 -23.76 -4.16 33.57
N PHE A 56 -23.21 -3.53 34.60
CA PHE A 56 -21.76 -3.40 34.81
C PHE A 56 -21.04 -4.75 34.95
N VAL A 57 -21.63 -5.73 35.64
CA VAL A 57 -21.02 -7.05 35.85
C VAL A 57 -20.76 -7.77 34.53
N SER A 58 -21.72 -7.73 33.60
CA SER A 58 -21.62 -8.31 32.26
C SER A 58 -20.49 -7.65 31.46
N MET A 59 -20.40 -6.32 31.54
CA MET A 59 -19.34 -5.54 30.90
C MET A 59 -17.96 -5.94 31.43
N PHE A 60 -17.75 -5.98 32.74
CA PHE A 60 -16.47 -6.39 33.34
C PHE A 60 -16.07 -7.81 32.94
N LYS A 61 -17.01 -8.76 32.91
CA LYS A 61 -16.74 -10.15 32.48
C LYS A 61 -16.30 -10.22 31.02
N VAL A 62 -16.98 -9.52 30.11
CA VAL A 62 -16.63 -9.50 28.69
C VAL A 62 -15.30 -8.78 28.48
N THR A 63 -15.10 -7.61 29.08
CA THR A 63 -13.81 -6.89 29.02
C THR A 63 -12.66 -7.74 29.52
N GLY A 64 -12.81 -8.39 30.69
CA GLY A 64 -11.81 -9.30 31.24
C GLY A 64 -11.49 -10.45 30.29
N ARG A 65 -12.51 -11.05 29.65
CA ARG A 65 -12.33 -12.10 28.64
C ARG A 65 -11.55 -11.62 27.42
N TRP A 66 -11.86 -10.44 26.88
CA TRP A 66 -11.13 -9.89 25.73
C TRP A 66 -9.67 -9.58 26.08
N ILE A 67 -9.42 -9.01 27.26
CA ILE A 67 -8.07 -8.73 27.76
C ILE A 67 -7.28 -10.03 27.93
N THR A 68 -7.85 -11.05 28.56
CA THR A 68 -7.14 -12.33 28.77
C THR A 68 -6.84 -13.02 27.43
N MET A 69 -7.78 -13.03 26.48
CA MET A 69 -7.53 -13.54 25.13
C MET A 69 -6.44 -12.74 24.41
N GLY A 70 -6.47 -11.40 24.51
CA GLY A 70 -5.47 -10.52 23.92
C GLY A 70 -4.06 -10.76 24.49
N ILE A 71 -3.93 -10.82 25.81
CA ILE A 71 -2.67 -11.13 26.49
C ILE A 71 -2.16 -12.52 26.09
N ALA A 72 -3.03 -13.52 26.04
CA ALA A 72 -2.64 -14.86 25.63
C ALA A 72 -2.11 -14.89 24.18
N VAL A 73 -2.75 -14.19 23.25
CA VAL A 73 -2.29 -14.05 21.86
C VAL A 73 -0.96 -13.29 21.80
N ILE A 74 -0.82 -12.19 22.54
CA ILE A 74 0.44 -11.43 22.58
C ILE A 74 1.57 -12.31 23.10
N LEU A 75 1.39 -12.99 24.23
CA LEU A 75 2.44 -13.83 24.81
C LEU A 75 2.80 -15.01 23.90
N SER A 76 1.80 -15.70 23.36
CA SER A 76 2.02 -16.87 22.50
C SER A 76 2.75 -16.53 21.19
N LEU A 77 2.49 -15.35 20.61
CA LEU A 77 3.13 -14.91 19.36
C LEU A 77 4.46 -14.18 19.61
N SER A 78 4.55 -13.36 20.66
CA SER A 78 5.73 -12.50 20.88
C SER A 78 6.97 -13.32 21.24
N VAL A 79 6.82 -14.41 22.00
CA VAL A 79 7.97 -15.26 22.39
C VAL A 79 8.70 -15.83 21.17
N PRO A 80 8.06 -16.58 20.24
CA PRO A 80 8.76 -17.10 19.07
C PRO A 80 9.27 -16.00 18.15
N ILE A 81 8.56 -14.86 18.02
CA ILE A 81 9.02 -13.70 17.23
C ILE A 81 10.33 -13.15 17.81
N VAL A 82 10.34 -12.80 19.10
CA VAL A 82 11.52 -12.22 19.75
C VAL A 82 12.71 -13.18 19.76
N LEU A 83 12.48 -14.48 19.94
CA LEU A 83 13.55 -15.48 19.88
C LEU A 83 14.13 -15.61 18.47
N THR A 84 13.28 -15.61 17.45
CA THR A 84 13.71 -15.65 16.04
C THR A 84 14.49 -14.40 15.68
N ASP A 85 13.98 -13.22 16.04
CA ASP A 85 14.64 -11.94 15.83
C ASP A 85 15.98 -11.89 16.57
N ALA A 86 16.03 -12.34 17.82
CA ALA A 86 17.27 -12.40 18.59
C ALA A 86 18.31 -13.35 17.98
N PHE A 87 17.86 -14.46 17.39
CA PHE A 87 18.74 -15.41 16.71
C PHE A 87 19.45 -14.78 15.49
N PHE A 88 18.71 -14.04 14.66
CA PHE A 88 19.21 -13.40 13.44
C PHE A 88 19.89 -12.05 13.67
N TYR A 89 19.28 -11.16 14.46
CA TYR A 89 19.78 -9.81 14.72
C TYR A 89 20.78 -9.75 15.88
N LYS A 90 21.01 -10.86 16.60
CA LYS A 90 21.87 -10.94 17.79
C LYS A 90 21.47 -9.96 18.91
N LYS A 91 20.22 -9.50 18.92
CA LYS A 91 19.69 -8.52 19.86
C LYS A 91 18.24 -8.85 20.22
N TYR A 92 17.94 -8.83 21.51
CA TYR A 92 16.56 -8.87 21.98
C TYR A 92 15.90 -7.52 21.71
N ALA A 93 14.87 -7.52 20.88
CA ALA A 93 14.06 -6.35 20.59
C ALA A 93 12.61 -6.77 20.41
N PHE A 94 11.68 -5.97 20.92
CA PHE A 94 10.27 -6.14 20.61
C PHE A 94 9.91 -5.16 19.50
N VAL A 95 10.06 -5.58 18.25
CA VAL A 95 9.93 -4.69 17.07
C VAL A 95 8.61 -3.91 17.03
N PRO A 96 7.43 -4.48 17.36
CA PRO A 96 6.16 -3.74 17.33
C PRO A 96 6.14 -2.48 18.19
N ILE A 97 6.73 -2.51 19.40
CA ILE A 97 6.76 -1.33 20.28
C ILE A 97 7.73 -0.27 19.76
N ASN A 98 8.86 -0.70 19.17
CA ASN A 98 9.81 0.23 18.55
C ASN A 98 9.19 0.97 17.38
N ILE A 99 8.38 0.30 16.55
CA ILE A 99 7.64 0.92 15.43
C ILE A 99 6.63 1.94 15.97
N ILE A 100 5.86 1.59 17.01
CA ILE A 100 4.90 2.52 17.62
C ILE A 100 5.64 3.74 18.19
N ASN A 101 6.72 3.52 18.93
CA ASN A 101 7.52 4.61 19.51
C ASN A 101 8.09 5.54 18.43
N TYR A 102 8.59 4.98 17.32
CA TYR A 102 9.14 5.75 16.21
C TYR A 102 8.09 6.52 15.39
N ASN A 103 6.85 6.03 15.28
CA ASN A 103 5.85 6.69 14.43
C ASN A 103 4.90 7.59 15.22
N VAL A 104 4.67 7.30 16.50
CA VAL A 104 3.65 7.99 17.32
C VAL A 104 4.28 8.86 18.40
N PHE A 105 5.37 8.39 19.03
CA PHE A 105 5.90 9.03 20.24
C PHE A 105 7.23 9.77 20.02
N SER A 106 7.84 9.68 18.84
CA SER A 106 9.02 10.48 18.50
C SER A 106 8.60 11.91 18.16
N GLY A 107 8.44 12.75 19.19
CA GLY A 107 7.95 14.14 19.06
C GLY A 107 8.92 15.16 18.46
N ASN A 108 10.02 14.73 17.85
CA ASN A 108 11.00 15.65 17.24
C ASN A 108 10.78 15.70 15.73
N VAL A 109 10.54 16.90 15.18
CA VAL A 109 10.34 17.15 13.72
C VAL A 109 11.49 16.59 12.86
N SER A 110 12.68 16.40 13.45
CA SER A 110 13.84 15.81 12.78
C SER A 110 13.86 14.29 12.72
N LYS A 111 12.88 13.60 13.31
CA LYS A 111 12.75 12.12 13.33
C LYS A 111 11.30 11.71 13.13
N GLY A 112 11.09 10.48 12.68
CA GLY A 112 9.76 9.92 12.43
C GLY A 112 9.36 9.99 10.96
N PRO A 113 8.09 9.69 10.64
CA PRO A 113 7.65 9.46 9.26
C PRO A 113 7.71 10.72 8.37
N ASP A 114 7.58 11.91 8.96
CA ASP A 114 7.52 13.18 8.22
C ASP A 114 8.84 13.54 7.50
N ILE A 115 9.96 12.92 7.86
CA ILE A 115 11.28 13.13 7.21
C ILE A 115 11.29 12.67 5.73
N PHE A 116 10.27 11.91 5.32
CA PHE A 116 10.10 11.43 3.95
C PHE A 116 9.09 12.29 3.15
N GLY A 117 8.63 13.41 3.71
CA GLY A 117 7.68 14.32 3.08
C GLY A 117 6.27 14.19 3.66
N THR A 118 5.43 15.19 3.38
CA THR A 118 4.03 15.25 3.82
C THR A 118 3.11 15.51 2.64
N GLU A 119 1.85 15.13 2.78
CA GLU A 119 0.85 15.21 1.71
C GLU A 119 -0.42 15.88 2.23
N PRO A 120 -1.24 16.53 1.38
CA PRO A 120 -2.45 17.21 1.81
C PRO A 120 -3.53 16.23 2.25
N PHE A 121 -4.59 16.73 2.89
CA PHE A 121 -5.65 15.91 3.49
C PHE A 121 -6.41 15.06 2.45
N ASP A 122 -6.50 15.52 1.21
CA ASP A 122 -7.24 14.87 0.12
C ASP A 122 -6.46 13.74 -0.56
N PHE A 123 -5.21 13.50 -0.17
CA PHE A 123 -4.35 12.45 -0.72
C PHE A 123 -5.02 11.08 -0.74
N TYR A 124 -5.57 10.61 0.38
CA TYR A 124 -6.22 9.29 0.43
C TYR A 124 -7.53 9.25 -0.34
N PHE A 125 -8.26 10.36 -0.42
CA PHE A 125 -9.47 10.43 -1.25
C PHE A 125 -9.12 10.29 -2.74
N LYS A 126 -8.09 10.99 -3.21
CA LYS A 126 -7.56 10.84 -4.57
C LYS A 126 -7.03 9.43 -4.81
N ASN A 127 -6.19 8.91 -3.92
CA ASN A 127 -5.59 7.59 -4.07
C ASN A 127 -6.64 6.47 -4.11
N LEU A 128 -7.58 6.46 -3.15
CA LEU A 128 -8.62 5.43 -3.09
C LEU A 128 -9.64 5.58 -4.20
N PHE A 129 -9.96 6.80 -4.64
CA PHE A 129 -10.81 6.99 -5.82
C PHE A 129 -10.13 6.44 -7.08
N LEU A 130 -8.83 6.68 -7.26
CA LEU A 130 -8.10 6.11 -8.39
C LEU A 130 -8.05 4.58 -8.36
N ASN A 131 -7.91 3.98 -7.17
CA ASN A 131 -7.76 2.52 -7.04
C ASN A 131 -9.09 1.75 -7.01
N PHE A 132 -10.13 2.31 -6.38
CA PHE A 132 -11.43 1.66 -6.17
C PHE A 132 -12.59 2.32 -6.94
N ASN A 133 -12.39 3.47 -7.59
CA ASN A 133 -13.39 4.15 -8.41
C ASN A 133 -14.74 4.31 -7.67
N LEU A 134 -15.82 3.84 -8.28
CA LEU A 134 -17.18 3.84 -7.73
C LEU A 134 -17.30 3.07 -6.40
N VAL A 135 -16.49 2.03 -6.19
CA VAL A 135 -16.52 1.23 -4.96
C VAL A 135 -16.07 2.06 -3.76
N PHE A 136 -15.13 3.00 -3.94
CA PHE A 136 -14.74 3.92 -2.87
C PHE A 136 -15.88 4.86 -2.49
N ILE A 137 -16.61 5.40 -3.48
CA ILE A 137 -17.78 6.25 -3.23
C ILE A 137 -18.83 5.46 -2.46
N LEU A 138 -19.14 4.23 -2.89
CA LEU A 138 -20.09 3.36 -2.19
C LEU A 138 -19.61 3.04 -0.77
N ALA A 139 -18.31 2.85 -0.54
CA ALA A 139 -17.76 2.61 0.78
C ALA A 139 -17.95 3.81 1.73
N LEU A 140 -17.80 5.05 1.23
CA LEU A 140 -18.08 6.29 1.98
C LEU A 140 -19.57 6.51 2.23
N LEU A 141 -20.44 5.99 1.34
CA LEU A 141 -21.89 6.08 1.50
C LEU A 141 -22.45 5.06 2.51
N SER A 142 -21.65 4.11 3.00
CA SER A 142 -22.16 3.06 3.89
C SER A 142 -22.70 3.58 5.22
N ALA A 143 -22.07 4.60 5.81
CA ALA A 143 -22.52 5.23 7.03
C ALA A 143 -23.81 6.06 6.84
N PRO A 144 -23.89 7.01 5.88
CA PRO A 144 -25.11 7.78 5.68
C PRO A 144 -26.30 6.90 5.26
N ILE A 145 -26.09 5.87 4.44
CA ILE A 145 -27.16 4.94 4.04
C ILE A 145 -27.60 4.06 5.22
N LEU A 146 -26.68 3.57 6.05
CA LEU A 146 -27.05 2.84 7.28
C LEU A 146 -27.88 3.73 8.23
N THR A 147 -27.46 4.98 8.42
CA THR A 147 -28.19 5.95 9.24
C THR A 147 -29.58 6.23 8.67
N LEU A 148 -29.69 6.43 7.35
CA LEU A 148 -30.97 6.58 6.67
C LEU A 148 -31.85 5.34 6.90
N SER A 149 -31.31 4.13 6.77
CA SER A 149 -32.00 2.87 7.09
C SER A 149 -32.53 2.81 8.52
N CYS A 150 -31.76 3.27 9.51
CA CYS A 150 -32.24 3.38 10.89
C CYS A 150 -33.43 4.33 10.98
N ILE A 151 -33.30 5.53 10.40
CA ILE A 151 -34.30 6.59 10.46
C ILE A 151 -35.60 6.16 9.78
N THR A 152 -35.53 5.56 8.58
CA THR A 152 -36.73 5.12 7.85
C THR A 152 -37.50 4.06 8.63
N LEU A 153 -36.81 3.10 9.26
CA LEU A 153 -37.47 2.08 10.07
C LEU A 153 -38.05 2.66 11.35
N PHE A 154 -37.36 3.62 11.97
CA PHE A 154 -37.87 4.30 13.16
C PHE A 154 -39.21 5.00 12.90
N PHE A 155 -39.40 5.59 11.71
CA PHE A 155 -40.65 6.27 11.35
C PHE A 155 -41.70 5.38 10.71
N GLN A 156 -41.32 4.37 9.92
CA GLN A 156 -42.27 3.57 9.13
C GLN A 156 -42.64 2.22 9.76
N ASP A 157 -41.70 1.55 10.43
CA ASP A 157 -41.91 0.20 10.96
C ASP A 157 -40.97 -0.08 12.14
N GLN A 158 -41.31 0.46 13.30
CA GLN A 158 -40.51 0.32 14.53
C GLN A 158 -40.35 -1.14 14.95
N ALA A 159 -41.28 -2.02 14.60
CA ALA A 159 -41.20 -3.44 14.93
C ALA A 159 -40.02 -4.13 14.23
N ARG A 160 -39.57 -3.63 13.07
CA ARG A 160 -38.40 -4.15 12.35
C ARG A 160 -37.07 -3.52 12.79
N LEU A 161 -37.10 -2.47 13.62
CA LEU A 161 -35.89 -1.82 14.11
C LEU A 161 -35.29 -2.64 15.25
N ASN A 162 -34.16 -3.31 14.97
CA ASN A 162 -33.40 -4.02 15.99
C ASN A 162 -32.07 -3.28 16.28
N PRO A 163 -31.97 -2.53 17.38
CA PRO A 163 -30.77 -1.75 17.72
C PRO A 163 -29.50 -2.60 17.79
N THR A 164 -29.60 -3.85 18.25
CA THR A 164 -28.42 -4.74 18.38
C THR A 164 -27.88 -5.16 17.01
N ILE A 165 -28.75 -5.32 16.00
CA ILE A 165 -28.35 -5.65 14.63
C ILE A 165 -27.72 -4.43 13.96
N PHE A 166 -28.34 -3.25 14.12
CA PHE A 166 -27.79 -2.00 13.58
C PHE A 166 -26.46 -1.61 14.23
N GLY A 167 -26.29 -1.85 15.54
CA GLY A 167 -25.01 -1.71 16.23
C GLY A 167 -23.92 -2.59 15.60
N LYS A 168 -24.23 -3.86 15.28
CA LYS A 168 -23.29 -4.76 14.60
C LYS A 168 -22.90 -4.25 13.20
N TYR A 169 -23.86 -3.76 12.43
CA TYR A 169 -23.56 -3.17 11.12
C TYR A 169 -22.66 -1.94 11.26
N PHE A 170 -23.00 -1.02 12.17
CA PHE A 170 -22.23 0.19 12.45
C PHE A 170 -20.79 -0.14 12.86
N ALA A 171 -20.62 -1.08 13.79
CA ALA A 171 -19.31 -1.54 14.25
C ALA A 171 -18.42 -2.03 13.10
N ARG A 172 -18.98 -2.85 12.21
CA ARG A 172 -18.24 -3.43 11.08
C ARG A 172 -17.87 -2.36 10.04
N ILE A 173 -18.80 -1.46 9.68
CA ILE A 173 -18.50 -0.43 8.68
C ILE A 173 -17.54 0.64 9.21
N SER A 174 -17.59 0.92 10.51
CA SER A 174 -16.75 1.93 11.17
C SER A 174 -15.26 1.57 11.19
N ILE A 175 -14.89 0.30 10.99
CA ILE A 175 -13.49 -0.13 10.84
C ILE A 175 -12.80 0.65 9.70
N PHE A 176 -13.47 0.78 8.55
CA PHE A 176 -12.98 1.57 7.41
C PHE A 176 -12.83 3.06 7.77
N TYR A 177 -13.87 3.66 8.37
CA TYR A 177 -13.86 5.09 8.71
C TYR A 177 -12.80 5.42 9.78
N LEU A 178 -12.68 4.58 10.81
CA LEU A 178 -11.67 4.72 11.85
C LEU A 178 -10.27 4.78 11.23
N TRP A 179 -9.96 3.83 10.34
CA TRP A 179 -8.68 3.79 9.65
C TRP A 179 -8.46 4.99 8.74
N LEU A 180 -9.46 5.33 7.91
CA LEU A 180 -9.39 6.48 7.02
C LEU A 180 -9.15 7.78 7.80
N ILE A 181 -9.85 7.98 8.92
CA ILE A 181 -9.68 9.17 9.78
C ILE A 181 -8.27 9.21 10.37
N ILE A 182 -7.81 8.11 10.99
CA ILE A 182 -6.47 8.06 11.61
C ILE A 182 -5.40 8.50 10.63
N PHE A 183 -5.37 7.91 9.42
CA PHE A 183 -4.33 8.20 8.44
C PHE A 183 -4.52 9.54 7.72
N THR A 184 -5.77 9.98 7.49
CA THR A 184 -6.02 11.31 6.90
C THR A 184 -5.52 12.43 7.81
N LEU A 185 -5.63 12.25 9.14
CA LEU A 185 -5.13 13.21 10.13
C LEU A 185 -3.60 13.21 10.26
N GLN A 186 -2.89 12.17 9.80
CA GLN A 186 -1.42 12.18 9.83
C GLN A 186 -0.85 13.07 8.72
N PRO A 187 0.20 13.88 8.97
CA PRO A 187 0.85 14.68 7.95
C PRO A 187 1.51 13.83 6.86
N HIS A 188 2.34 12.86 7.26
CA HIS A 188 2.91 11.87 6.36
C HIS A 188 1.86 10.88 5.86
N LYS A 189 1.84 10.64 4.54
CA LYS A 189 0.90 9.74 3.89
C LYS A 189 1.62 8.93 2.83
N GLU A 190 1.29 7.65 2.77
CA GLU A 190 1.75 6.76 1.71
C GLU A 190 0.58 5.90 1.25
N GLU A 191 0.53 5.60 -0.05
CA GLU A 191 -0.55 4.78 -0.60
C GLU A 191 -0.66 3.40 0.08
N ARG A 192 0.48 2.83 0.49
CA ARG A 192 0.52 1.52 1.15
C ARG A 192 -0.21 1.52 2.49
N PHE A 193 -0.36 2.63 3.20
CA PHE A 193 -1.02 2.61 4.51
C PHE A 193 -2.50 2.19 4.44
N MET A 194 -3.14 2.29 3.28
CA MET A 194 -4.54 1.90 3.12
C MET A 194 -4.77 0.41 2.80
N PHE A 195 -3.72 -0.38 2.45
CA PHE A 195 -3.89 -1.80 2.10
C PHE A 195 -4.54 -2.62 3.23
N VAL A 196 -4.40 -2.16 4.47
CA VAL A 196 -4.96 -2.80 5.66
C VAL A 196 -6.48 -2.90 5.58
N VAL A 197 -7.16 -1.88 5.02
CA VAL A 197 -8.63 -1.77 4.99
C VAL A 197 -9.25 -1.94 3.61
N TYR A 198 -8.49 -2.32 2.58
CA TYR A 198 -9.05 -2.70 1.27
C TYR A 198 -10.23 -3.69 1.34
N PRO A 199 -10.21 -4.73 2.21
CA PRO A 199 -11.36 -5.62 2.37
C PRO A 199 -12.58 -4.91 2.96
N MET A 200 -12.36 -3.91 3.81
CA MET A 200 -13.43 -3.11 4.44
C MET A 200 -14.04 -2.12 3.45
N ILE A 201 -13.27 -1.63 2.48
CA ILE A 201 -13.80 -0.82 1.37
C ILE A 201 -14.82 -1.65 0.58
N CYS A 202 -14.44 -2.87 0.17
CA CYS A 202 -15.34 -3.78 -0.53
C CYS A 202 -16.56 -4.16 0.32
N PHE A 203 -16.37 -4.47 1.60
CA PHE A 203 -17.46 -4.78 2.53
C PHE A 203 -18.42 -3.60 2.68
N ASN A 204 -17.92 -2.38 2.89
CA ASN A 204 -18.75 -1.19 3.04
C ASN A 204 -19.53 -0.88 1.76
N ALA A 205 -18.91 -1.00 0.60
CA ALA A 205 -19.60 -0.84 -0.67
C ALA A 205 -20.73 -1.86 -0.86
N SER A 206 -20.48 -3.13 -0.50
CA SER A 206 -21.50 -4.19 -0.52
C SER A 206 -22.65 -3.89 0.45
N MET A 207 -22.36 -3.42 1.67
CA MET A 207 -23.38 -2.99 2.63
C MET A 207 -24.22 -1.83 2.09
N THR A 208 -23.61 -0.86 1.40
CA THR A 208 -24.32 0.25 0.76
C THR A 208 -25.31 -0.26 -0.28
N LEU A 209 -24.87 -1.15 -1.19
CA LEU A 209 -25.75 -1.73 -2.20
C LEU A 209 -26.92 -2.50 -1.57
N TYR A 210 -26.62 -3.33 -0.57
CA TYR A 210 -27.63 -4.10 0.18
C TYR A 210 -28.70 -3.20 0.80
N PHE A 211 -28.31 -2.11 1.47
CA PHE A 211 -29.29 -1.20 2.09
C PHE A 211 -30.07 -0.40 1.05
N ILE A 212 -29.46 0.01 -0.06
CA ILE A 212 -30.17 0.68 -1.15
C ILE A 212 -31.24 -0.26 -1.73
N GLU A 213 -30.92 -1.53 -2.00
CA GLU A 213 -31.89 -2.52 -2.48
C GLU A 213 -33.04 -2.71 -1.48
N ARG A 214 -32.73 -2.83 -0.20
CA ARG A 214 -33.73 -2.92 0.86
C ARG A 214 -34.63 -1.68 0.93
N HIS A 215 -34.09 -0.48 0.71
CA HIS A 215 -34.90 0.74 0.63
C HIS A 215 -35.85 0.71 -0.56
N VAL A 216 -35.38 0.28 -1.73
CA VAL A 216 -36.22 0.14 -2.95
C VAL A 216 -37.39 -0.82 -2.72
N GLU A 217 -37.17 -1.93 -2.02
CA GLU A 217 -38.23 -2.86 -1.61
C GLU A 217 -39.21 -2.23 -0.61
N MET A 218 -38.70 -1.45 0.35
CA MET A 218 -39.50 -0.84 1.42
C MET A 218 -40.46 0.23 0.91
N PHE A 219 -40.05 1.05 -0.05
CA PHE A 219 -40.88 2.12 -0.63
C PHE A 219 -42.01 1.60 -1.55
N ARG A 220 -42.21 0.28 -1.65
CA ARG A 220 -43.27 -0.37 -2.45
C ARG A 220 -43.34 0.16 -3.88
N LEU A 221 -42.18 0.42 -4.48
CA LEU A 221 -42.11 0.77 -5.90
C LEU A 221 -42.79 -0.33 -6.73
N PRO A 222 -43.37 0.01 -7.91
CA PRO A 222 -43.92 -0.98 -8.81
C PRO A 222 -42.97 -2.17 -8.99
N ARG A 223 -43.49 -3.41 -8.90
CA ARG A 223 -42.68 -4.65 -8.92
C ARG A 223 -41.69 -4.69 -10.10
N PHE A 224 -42.05 -4.09 -11.23
CA PHE A 224 -41.16 -3.92 -12.37
C PHE A 224 -39.91 -3.09 -12.03
N ILE A 225 -40.07 -1.91 -11.43
CA ILE A 225 -38.96 -1.01 -11.05
C ILE A 225 -38.08 -1.67 -9.99
N SER A 226 -38.68 -2.31 -8.98
CA SER A 226 -37.93 -3.03 -7.94
C SER A 226 -37.12 -4.21 -8.51
N ASN A 227 -37.69 -4.97 -9.46
CA ASN A 227 -36.99 -6.07 -10.13
C ASN A 227 -35.88 -5.58 -11.06
N VAL A 228 -36.09 -4.49 -11.80
CA VAL A 228 -35.05 -3.91 -12.65
C VAL A 228 -33.92 -3.38 -11.78
N PHE A 229 -34.22 -2.68 -10.70
CA PHE A 229 -33.21 -2.16 -9.80
C PHE A 229 -32.37 -3.28 -9.17
N SER A 230 -33.00 -4.26 -8.53
CA SER A 230 -32.29 -5.37 -7.87
C SER A 230 -31.50 -6.26 -8.84
N LYS A 231 -31.99 -6.47 -10.07
CA LYS A 231 -31.31 -7.35 -11.05
C LYS A 231 -30.33 -6.63 -11.98
N VAL A 232 -30.41 -5.31 -12.13
CA VAL A 232 -29.59 -4.57 -13.10
C VAL A 232 -28.65 -3.59 -12.43
N PHE A 233 -29.06 -2.88 -11.37
CA PHE A 233 -28.26 -1.82 -10.77
C PHE A 233 -26.94 -2.32 -10.18
N SER A 234 -27.00 -3.27 -9.25
CA SER A 234 -25.80 -3.82 -8.59
C SER A 234 -24.85 -4.51 -9.58
N PRO A 235 -25.34 -5.35 -10.53
CA PRO A 235 -24.48 -5.89 -11.58
C PRO A 235 -23.86 -4.82 -12.50
N THR A 236 -24.60 -3.76 -12.84
CA THR A 236 -24.07 -2.67 -13.66
C THR A 236 -22.91 -1.95 -12.96
N ILE A 237 -23.05 -1.65 -11.67
CA ILE A 237 -21.97 -1.06 -10.87
C ILE A 237 -20.73 -1.96 -10.85
N LEU A 238 -20.92 -3.27 -10.66
CA LEU A 238 -19.83 -4.23 -10.67
C LEU A 238 -19.13 -4.29 -12.03
N VAL A 239 -19.90 -4.33 -13.13
CA VAL A 239 -19.35 -4.33 -14.49
C VAL A 239 -18.57 -3.05 -14.75
N VAL A 240 -19.13 -1.88 -14.43
CA VAL A 240 -18.43 -0.59 -14.60
C VAL A 240 -17.17 -0.54 -13.76
N PHE A 241 -17.21 -1.00 -12.51
CA PHE A 241 -16.02 -1.09 -11.65
C PHE A 241 -14.95 -1.96 -12.29
N VAL A 242 -15.29 -3.17 -12.74
CA VAL A 242 -14.34 -4.10 -13.38
C VAL A 242 -13.73 -3.48 -14.63
N VAL A 243 -14.54 -2.86 -15.51
CA VAL A 243 -14.06 -2.22 -16.73
C VAL A 243 -13.09 -1.08 -16.42
N LEU A 244 -13.43 -0.19 -15.49
CA LEU A 244 -12.56 0.93 -15.09
C LEU A 244 -11.28 0.44 -14.43
N SER A 245 -11.36 -0.57 -13.56
CA SER A 245 -10.19 -1.17 -12.92
C SER A 245 -9.27 -1.87 -13.91
N LEU A 246 -9.81 -2.65 -14.86
CA LEU A 246 -9.02 -3.28 -15.92
C LEU A 246 -8.37 -2.25 -16.84
N SER A 247 -9.11 -1.20 -17.24
CA SER A 247 -8.56 -0.09 -18.03
C SER A 247 -7.41 0.60 -17.30
N ARG A 248 -7.55 0.85 -15.99
CA ARG A 248 -6.47 1.41 -15.17
C ARG A 248 -5.27 0.47 -15.06
N SER A 249 -5.48 -0.82 -14.81
CA SER A 249 -4.39 -1.80 -14.76
C SER A 249 -3.65 -1.89 -16.10
N ALA A 250 -4.37 -1.88 -17.22
CA ALA A 250 -3.77 -1.81 -18.55
C ALA A 250 -2.99 -0.51 -18.76
N SER A 251 -3.51 0.63 -18.29
CA SER A 251 -2.82 1.92 -18.33
C SER A 251 -1.50 1.90 -17.57
N LEU A 252 -1.50 1.39 -16.33
CA LEU A 252 -0.30 1.29 -15.51
C LEU A 252 0.76 0.38 -16.15
N TYR A 253 0.33 -0.74 -16.73
CA TYR A 253 1.23 -1.62 -17.47
C TYR A 253 1.81 -0.90 -18.69
N TYR A 254 0.95 -0.40 -19.58
CA TYR A 254 1.37 0.22 -20.84
C TYR A 254 2.26 1.45 -20.64
N ASN A 255 2.00 2.25 -19.60
CA ASN A 255 2.71 3.50 -19.35
C ASN A 255 4.03 3.33 -18.59
N TYR A 256 4.18 2.26 -17.79
CA TYR A 256 5.26 2.14 -16.79
C TYR A 256 5.92 0.76 -16.69
N HIS A 257 5.67 -0.19 -17.60
CA HIS A 257 6.34 -1.51 -17.56
C HIS A 257 7.85 -1.45 -17.88
N SER A 258 8.33 -0.33 -18.42
CA SER A 258 9.64 -0.15 -19.05
C SER A 258 10.82 -0.57 -18.18
N PRO A 259 10.88 -0.22 -16.87
CA PRO A 259 11.98 -0.67 -16.02
C PRO A 259 12.10 -2.20 -16.01
N ILE A 260 11.02 -2.92 -15.75
CA ILE A 260 11.05 -4.40 -15.70
C ILE A 260 11.52 -4.99 -17.04
N SER A 261 11.04 -4.47 -18.17
CA SER A 261 11.43 -4.94 -19.50
C SER A 261 12.92 -4.71 -19.78
N VAL A 262 13.43 -3.51 -19.51
CA VAL A 262 14.83 -3.15 -19.77
C VAL A 262 15.79 -3.95 -18.89
N TYR A 263 15.50 -4.10 -17.60
CA TYR A 263 16.31 -4.93 -16.71
C TYR A 263 16.27 -6.42 -17.08
N LYS A 264 15.13 -6.93 -17.56
CA LYS A 264 15.04 -8.31 -18.06
C LYS A 264 15.92 -8.52 -19.29
N SER A 265 15.89 -7.58 -20.23
CA SER A 265 16.74 -7.66 -21.43
C SER A 265 18.22 -7.59 -21.06
N PHE A 266 18.58 -6.64 -20.18
CA PHE A 266 19.93 -6.53 -19.64
C PHE A 266 20.44 -7.83 -19.03
N TYR A 267 19.63 -8.50 -18.20
CA TYR A 267 20.00 -9.79 -17.62
C TYR A 267 20.35 -10.83 -18.69
N ASN A 268 19.52 -10.94 -19.73
CA ASN A 268 19.73 -11.91 -20.81
C ASN A 268 21.01 -11.65 -21.60
N GLU A 269 21.37 -10.38 -21.82
CA GLU A 269 22.60 -10.01 -22.53
C GLU A 269 23.85 -10.18 -21.67
N THR A 270 23.74 -10.03 -20.35
CA THR A 270 24.89 -9.96 -19.44
C THR A 270 25.06 -11.19 -18.54
N GLN A 271 24.22 -12.22 -18.68
CA GLN A 271 24.30 -13.46 -17.90
C GLN A 271 25.65 -14.19 -18.01
N ASN A 272 26.31 -14.13 -19.17
CA ASN A 272 27.55 -14.87 -19.47
C ASN A 272 28.80 -13.99 -19.38
N LEU A 273 28.77 -12.90 -18.60
CA LEU A 273 29.95 -12.07 -18.42
C LEU A 273 31.06 -12.85 -17.71
N ASP A 274 32.29 -12.72 -18.21
CA ASP A 274 33.47 -13.32 -17.58
C ASP A 274 34.08 -12.43 -16.49
N VAL A 275 33.96 -11.12 -16.66
CA VAL A 275 34.57 -10.10 -15.81
C VAL A 275 33.49 -9.36 -15.02
N GLU A 276 33.82 -8.92 -13.82
CA GLU A 276 32.93 -8.06 -13.03
C GLU A 276 32.69 -6.72 -13.73
N LYS A 277 31.44 -6.30 -13.75
CA LYS A 277 30.97 -5.05 -14.36
C LYS A 277 30.13 -4.24 -13.39
N ARG A 278 29.99 -2.95 -13.63
CA ARG A 278 29.21 -2.02 -12.81
C ARG A 278 28.02 -1.47 -13.57
N LEU A 279 26.83 -1.63 -12.97
CA LEU A 279 25.61 -0.99 -13.41
C LEU A 279 25.33 0.22 -12.52
N CYS A 280 25.33 1.41 -13.10
CA CYS A 280 25.13 2.65 -12.37
C CYS A 280 23.72 3.19 -12.51
N LEU A 281 23.13 3.60 -11.37
CA LEU A 281 21.79 4.16 -11.27
C LEU A 281 21.88 5.60 -10.77
N GLY A 282 21.38 6.55 -11.57
CA GLY A 282 21.26 7.96 -11.19
C GLY A 282 19.84 8.31 -10.78
N LYS A 283 19.21 9.22 -11.52
CA LYS A 283 17.84 9.73 -11.27
C LYS A 283 16.75 8.65 -11.16
N GLU A 284 16.95 7.49 -11.78
CA GLU A 284 15.98 6.37 -11.79
C GLU A 284 16.23 5.29 -10.72
N TRP A 285 17.09 5.54 -9.73
CA TRP A 285 17.42 4.57 -8.67
C TRP A 285 16.17 3.98 -7.97
N HIS A 286 15.13 4.80 -7.78
CA HIS A 286 13.90 4.44 -7.08
C HIS A 286 12.97 3.53 -7.90
N ARG A 287 13.26 3.30 -9.19
CA ARG A 287 12.56 2.36 -10.07
C ARG A 287 13.33 1.07 -10.32
N PHE A 288 14.44 0.87 -9.61
CA PHE A 288 15.18 -0.38 -9.65
C PHE A 288 14.29 -1.55 -9.17
N PRO A 289 14.03 -2.57 -10.00
CA PRO A 289 13.03 -3.59 -9.68
C PRO A 289 13.50 -4.55 -8.59
N SER A 290 14.67 -5.18 -8.77
CA SER A 290 15.37 -5.96 -7.74
C SER A 290 16.71 -6.48 -8.28
N HIS A 291 17.56 -6.98 -7.38
CA HIS A 291 18.77 -7.72 -7.74
C HIS A 291 18.50 -9.07 -8.44
N PHE A 292 17.25 -9.58 -8.49
CA PHE A 292 16.93 -10.77 -9.28
C PHE A 292 17.06 -10.55 -10.80
N PHE A 293 17.09 -9.30 -11.24
CA PHE A 293 17.32 -8.94 -12.64
C PHE A 293 18.78 -8.57 -12.93
N ILE A 294 19.70 -8.84 -12.00
CA ILE A 294 21.11 -8.49 -12.11
C ILE A 294 21.94 -9.79 -12.05
N PRO A 295 22.79 -10.07 -13.05
CA PRO A 295 23.69 -11.22 -12.99
C PRO A 295 24.72 -11.10 -11.86
N ASP A 296 25.23 -12.24 -11.37
CA ASP A 296 26.14 -12.29 -10.21
C ASP A 296 27.41 -11.44 -10.37
N LYS A 297 27.91 -11.28 -11.60
CA LYS A 297 29.11 -10.48 -11.89
C LYS A 297 28.83 -9.00 -12.15
N VAL A 298 27.60 -8.54 -11.95
CA VAL A 298 27.23 -7.14 -12.13
C VAL A 298 26.93 -6.50 -10.78
N ASN A 299 27.72 -5.50 -10.42
CA ASN A 299 27.55 -4.75 -9.18
C ASN A 299 26.75 -3.47 -9.45
N VAL A 300 25.63 -3.29 -8.73
CA VAL A 300 24.82 -2.08 -8.81
C VAL A 300 25.48 -0.96 -8.00
N GLN A 301 25.60 0.24 -8.56
CA GLN A 301 26.17 1.41 -7.91
C GLN A 301 25.30 2.63 -8.14
N PHE A 302 25.44 3.66 -7.30
CA PHE A 302 24.65 4.88 -7.40
C PHE A 302 25.48 6.05 -7.92
N LEU A 303 24.86 6.89 -8.75
CA LEU A 303 25.38 8.18 -9.16
C LEU A 303 24.69 9.28 -8.37
N LYS A 304 25.39 10.40 -8.17
CA LYS A 304 24.76 11.59 -7.59
C LYS A 304 23.66 12.08 -8.54
N SER A 305 22.46 12.23 -7.99
CA SER A 305 21.27 12.82 -8.63
C SER A 305 20.80 14.01 -7.79
N ASP A 306 19.71 14.68 -8.16
CA ASP A 306 19.18 15.79 -7.36
C ASP A 306 18.51 15.32 -6.05
N PHE A 307 18.40 14.01 -5.85
CA PHE A 307 18.04 13.42 -4.57
C PHE A 307 19.14 13.66 -3.52
N ASN A 308 18.76 14.27 -2.40
CA ASN A 308 19.64 14.62 -1.27
C ASN A 308 19.29 13.83 0.02
N GLY A 309 18.67 12.65 -0.13
CA GLY A 309 18.38 11.75 0.98
C GLY A 309 19.38 10.61 1.09
N LEU A 310 19.20 9.75 2.09
CA LEU A 310 20.06 8.58 2.31
C LEU A 310 19.73 7.48 1.29
N LEU A 311 20.70 7.11 0.44
CA LEU A 311 20.58 5.97 -0.46
C LEU A 311 20.92 4.64 0.23
N PRO A 312 20.35 3.51 -0.25
CA PRO A 312 20.67 2.18 0.25
C PRO A 312 22.17 1.89 0.19
N LYS A 313 22.67 1.11 1.16
CA LYS A 313 24.04 0.58 1.17
C LYS A 313 24.00 -0.93 0.96
N HIS A 314 25.00 -1.46 0.26
CA HIS A 314 25.18 -2.89 0.12
C HIS A 314 25.47 -3.54 1.47
N PHE A 315 24.96 -4.76 1.67
CA PHE A 315 25.36 -5.58 2.80
C PHE A 315 26.83 -5.96 2.65
N GLU A 316 27.58 -5.88 3.75
CA GLU A 316 28.99 -6.26 3.76
C GLU A 316 29.14 -7.76 3.48
N ASN A 317 30.21 -8.11 2.75
CA ASN A 317 30.47 -9.48 2.33
C ASN A 317 30.70 -10.41 3.54
N LYS A 318 30.54 -11.72 3.28
CA LYS A 318 30.43 -12.86 4.22
C LYS A 318 31.62 -13.08 5.18
N GLU A 319 32.55 -12.14 5.33
CA GLU A 319 33.75 -12.28 6.16
C GLU A 319 33.42 -12.56 7.64
N ASN A 320 32.21 -12.21 8.09
CA ASN A 320 31.79 -12.31 9.49
C ASN A 320 30.84 -13.49 9.82
N GLY A 321 30.75 -14.52 8.96
CA GLY A 321 30.02 -15.76 9.26
C GLY A 321 28.68 -15.95 8.50
N TRP A 322 27.92 -16.99 8.85
CA TRP A 322 26.69 -17.35 8.15
C TRP A 322 25.61 -16.28 8.31
N ARG A 323 25.28 -15.60 7.21
CA ARG A 323 24.27 -14.52 7.13
C ARG A 323 24.60 -13.28 7.97
N SER A 324 25.87 -12.88 8.04
CA SER A 324 26.32 -11.66 8.75
C SER A 324 25.53 -10.40 8.42
N GLY A 325 25.03 -10.28 7.19
CA GLY A 325 24.16 -9.17 6.78
C GLY A 325 22.88 -9.00 7.62
N THR A 326 22.46 -10.00 8.41
CA THR A 326 21.30 -9.85 9.30
C THR A 326 21.63 -9.16 10.63
N TRP A 327 22.89 -8.98 11.02
CA TRP A 327 23.23 -8.27 12.28
C TRP A 327 24.32 -7.21 12.13
N THR A 328 25.09 -7.23 11.05
CA THR A 328 26.06 -6.17 10.76
C THR A 328 25.32 -4.91 10.32
N VAL A 329 25.46 -3.85 11.11
CA VAL A 329 24.96 -2.52 10.76
C VAL A 329 25.98 -1.88 9.81
N PRO A 330 25.61 -1.53 8.57
CA PRO A 330 26.53 -0.87 7.65
C PRO A 330 27.02 0.47 8.21
N SER A 331 28.26 0.84 7.92
CA SER A 331 28.78 2.16 8.33
C SER A 331 28.03 3.32 7.65
N ASP A 332 28.08 4.49 8.28
CA ASP A 332 27.55 5.75 7.73
C ASP A 332 26.04 5.67 7.45
N MET A 333 25.31 5.07 8.38
CA MET A 333 23.84 5.07 8.40
C MET A 333 23.36 6.13 9.38
N ASN A 334 22.25 6.82 9.04
CA ASN A 334 21.64 7.81 9.90
C ASN A 334 20.11 7.64 9.93
N ASP A 335 19.46 8.08 11.01
CA ASP A 335 18.02 7.93 11.24
C ASP A 335 17.20 9.18 10.89
N ILE A 336 17.79 10.09 10.10
CA ILE A 336 17.24 11.40 9.74
C ILE A 336 17.19 11.63 8.22
N ASN A 337 17.40 10.58 7.42
CA ASN A 337 17.41 10.63 5.95
C ASN A 337 18.41 11.66 5.37
N LYS A 338 19.54 11.88 6.05
CA LYS A 338 20.60 12.77 5.59
C LYS A 338 21.42 12.11 4.48
N GLU A 339 21.74 12.89 3.45
CA GLU A 339 22.63 12.47 2.36
C GLU A 339 24.00 11.98 2.86
N GLU A 340 24.48 10.89 2.24
CA GLU A 340 25.80 10.32 2.51
C GLU A 340 26.60 10.20 1.20
N PHE A 341 27.59 11.08 1.02
CA PHE A 341 28.36 11.16 -0.23
C PHE A 341 29.16 9.90 -0.55
N GLY A 342 29.48 9.08 0.45
CA GLY A 342 30.13 7.78 0.25
C GLY A 342 29.26 6.74 -0.46
N ARG A 343 28.00 7.05 -0.79
CA ARG A 343 27.11 6.18 -1.59
C ARG A 343 27.35 6.31 -3.10
N TYR A 344 28.02 7.36 -3.54
CA TYR A 344 28.14 7.67 -4.96
C TYR A 344 29.47 7.20 -5.54
N VAL A 345 29.44 6.74 -6.79
CA VAL A 345 30.64 6.48 -7.59
C VAL A 345 30.79 7.51 -8.70
N ASN A 346 31.99 7.63 -9.26
CA ASN A 346 32.20 8.43 -10.47
C ASN A 346 31.61 7.68 -11.69
N VAL A 347 30.88 8.42 -12.54
CA VAL A 347 30.29 7.92 -13.79
C VAL A 347 31.30 7.26 -14.72
N GLU A 348 32.57 7.69 -14.70
CA GLU A 348 33.65 7.09 -15.48
C GLU A 348 33.92 5.63 -15.10
N THR A 349 33.56 5.23 -13.87
CA THR A 349 33.77 3.85 -13.40
C THR A 349 32.62 2.91 -13.79
N CYS A 350 31.57 3.42 -14.43
CA CYS A 350 30.39 2.65 -14.80
C CYS A 350 30.60 1.97 -16.16
N ASP A 351 30.28 0.68 -16.25
CA ASP A 351 30.28 -0.05 -17.52
C ASP A 351 28.90 0.03 -18.21
N PHE A 352 27.85 0.02 -17.39
CA PHE A 352 26.46 0.15 -17.81
C PHE A 352 25.77 1.26 -17.02
N LEU A 353 24.76 1.89 -17.62
CA LEU A 353 24.02 2.98 -17.00
C LEU A 353 22.54 2.91 -17.38
N ILE A 354 21.67 3.14 -16.41
CA ILE A 354 20.23 3.33 -16.66
C ILE A 354 19.92 4.81 -16.72
N ASP A 355 19.24 5.22 -17.79
CA ASP A 355 18.84 6.61 -17.98
C ASP A 355 17.37 6.71 -18.43
N LEU A 356 16.72 7.80 -18.05
CA LEU A 356 15.38 8.15 -18.51
C LEU A 356 15.45 9.50 -19.21
N GLU A 357 15.20 9.51 -20.51
CA GLU A 357 15.09 10.73 -21.30
C GLU A 357 13.61 11.07 -21.49
N LEU A 358 13.13 12.09 -20.77
CA LEU A 358 11.79 12.62 -20.99
C LEU A 358 11.87 13.81 -21.94
N TYR A 359 11.19 13.73 -23.08
CA TYR A 359 11.17 14.85 -24.04
C TYR A 359 10.68 16.13 -23.35
N GLN A 360 11.39 17.25 -23.61
CA GLN A 360 11.06 18.60 -23.13
C GLN A 360 11.26 18.85 -21.62
N LEU A 361 11.97 17.98 -20.91
CA LEU A 361 12.44 18.25 -19.55
C LEU A 361 13.87 18.79 -19.57
N SER A 362 14.14 19.80 -18.73
CA SER A 362 15.44 20.46 -18.63
C SER A 362 16.41 19.61 -17.80
N GLU A 363 17.59 19.35 -18.36
CA GLU A 363 18.69 18.68 -17.69
C GLU A 363 19.21 19.51 -16.52
N THR A 364 19.58 18.85 -15.42
CA THR A 364 20.25 19.49 -14.29
C THR A 364 21.72 19.06 -14.26
N LYS A 365 22.53 19.75 -13.46
CA LYS A 365 23.96 19.41 -13.32
C LYS A 365 24.19 17.96 -12.85
N ASN A 366 23.31 17.43 -12.01
CA ASN A 366 23.44 16.07 -11.46
C ASN A 366 22.60 15.04 -12.23
N GLU A 367 21.69 15.47 -13.10
CA GLU A 367 20.84 14.58 -13.90
C GLU A 367 20.94 14.91 -15.39
N PRO A 368 22.15 14.81 -16.00
CA PRO A 368 22.32 15.02 -17.42
C PRO A 368 21.63 13.91 -18.24
N SER A 369 21.44 14.18 -19.54
CA SER A 369 20.97 13.16 -20.48
C SER A 369 22.13 12.33 -20.99
N TYR A 370 22.32 11.13 -20.42
CA TYR A 370 23.34 10.19 -20.88
C TYR A 370 22.96 9.55 -22.21
N VAL A 371 21.66 9.43 -22.51
CA VAL A 371 21.16 8.96 -23.82
C VAL A 371 21.67 9.85 -24.96
N LYS A 372 21.77 11.18 -24.75
CA LYS A 372 22.29 12.11 -25.77
C LYS A 372 23.81 12.08 -25.92
N ASP A 373 24.54 11.56 -24.93
CA ASP A 373 26.00 11.44 -25.00
C ASP A 373 26.44 10.22 -25.81
N THR A 374 26.22 10.31 -27.12
CA THR A 374 26.60 9.26 -28.08
C THR A 374 28.12 9.12 -28.23
N LYS A 375 28.93 9.98 -27.61
CA LYS A 375 30.38 9.87 -27.66
C LYS A 375 30.87 8.80 -26.70
N ASN A 376 30.34 8.78 -25.48
CA ASN A 376 30.78 7.84 -24.44
C ASN A 376 29.88 6.62 -24.30
N TRP A 377 28.60 6.76 -24.65
CA TRP A 377 27.58 5.73 -24.43
C TRP A 377 27.00 5.18 -25.73
N GLU A 378 26.70 3.89 -25.70
CA GLU A 378 25.97 3.13 -26.71
C GLU A 378 24.66 2.65 -26.10
N ILE A 379 23.55 2.80 -26.83
CA ILE A 379 22.24 2.34 -26.38
C ILE A 379 22.16 0.83 -26.63
N ILE A 380 21.88 0.06 -25.58
CA ILE A 380 21.56 -1.38 -25.70
C ILE A 380 20.08 -1.52 -26.04
N GLU A 381 19.21 -1.01 -25.16
CA GLU A 381 17.76 -1.08 -25.32
C GLU A 381 17.12 0.17 -24.73
N CYS A 382 16.07 0.63 -25.39
CA CYS A 382 15.16 1.66 -24.88
C CYS A 382 13.71 1.16 -24.97
N GLN A 383 12.94 1.49 -23.94
CA GLN A 383 11.51 1.24 -23.88
C GLN A 383 10.78 2.56 -23.60
N LYS A 384 9.62 2.75 -24.25
CA LYS A 384 8.81 3.94 -24.03
C LYS A 384 8.38 4.02 -22.57
N PHE A 385 8.42 5.22 -22.00
CA PHE A 385 8.01 5.50 -20.63
C PHE A 385 7.18 6.79 -20.61
N LEU A 386 6.07 6.82 -19.87
CA LEU A 386 5.16 7.96 -19.94
C LEU A 386 5.72 9.21 -19.25
N ASN A 387 5.71 10.35 -19.97
CA ASN A 387 5.93 11.66 -19.37
C ASN A 387 4.65 12.11 -18.65
N HIS A 388 4.59 11.83 -17.35
CA HIS A 388 3.43 12.16 -16.52
C HIS A 388 3.20 13.67 -16.36
N GLN A 389 4.21 14.53 -16.55
CA GLN A 389 4.06 15.98 -16.37
C GLN A 389 3.36 16.64 -17.55
N LYS A 390 3.57 16.11 -18.76
CA LYS A 390 2.99 16.63 -20.00
C LYS A 390 1.74 15.90 -20.46
N THR A 391 1.53 14.67 -20.02
CA THR A 391 0.34 13.88 -20.38
C THR A 391 -0.90 14.33 -19.58
N PRO A 392 -2.07 14.53 -20.22
CA PRO A 392 -3.32 14.82 -19.53
C PRO A 392 -3.72 13.77 -18.49
N SER A 393 -4.49 14.15 -17.46
CA SER A 393 -4.89 13.26 -16.37
C SER A 393 -5.62 11.99 -16.84
N LEU A 394 -6.57 12.11 -17.77
CA LEU A 394 -7.37 10.95 -18.20
C LEU A 394 -6.51 9.87 -18.87
N ASN A 395 -5.62 10.25 -19.78
CA ASN A 395 -4.71 9.32 -20.47
C ASN A 395 -3.63 8.72 -19.53
N ARG A 396 -3.34 9.40 -18.41
CA ARG A 396 -2.49 8.83 -17.33
C ARG A 396 -3.24 7.80 -16.50
N ILE A 397 -4.53 8.01 -16.26
CA ILE A 397 -5.34 7.23 -15.32
C ILE A 397 -5.92 5.97 -15.97
N PHE A 398 -6.47 6.11 -17.18
CA PHE A 398 -7.19 5.04 -17.88
C PHE A 398 -6.53 4.74 -19.23
N TYR A 399 -6.60 3.47 -19.62
CA TYR A 399 -6.25 3.06 -20.97
C TYR A 399 -7.43 3.38 -21.86
N ILE A 400 -7.23 4.34 -22.76
CA ILE A 400 -8.20 4.77 -23.75
C ILE A 400 -7.65 4.34 -25.11
N PRO A 401 -8.31 3.40 -25.81
CA PRO A 401 -7.87 3.00 -27.13
C PRO A 401 -7.92 4.15 -28.14
N ASP A 402 -6.94 4.20 -29.02
CA ASP A 402 -6.73 5.30 -29.98
C ASP A 402 -7.89 5.45 -30.99
N PHE A 403 -8.71 4.41 -31.18
CA PHE A 403 -9.90 4.48 -32.04
C PHE A 403 -11.09 5.22 -31.40
N ILE A 404 -11.06 5.45 -30.08
CA ILE A 404 -12.12 6.18 -29.36
C ILE A 404 -11.73 7.66 -29.22
N PHE A 405 -10.47 7.94 -28.87
CA PHE A 405 -9.95 9.28 -28.68
C PHE A 405 -8.51 9.36 -29.21
N GLU A 406 -8.11 10.53 -29.69
CA GLU A 406 -6.73 10.80 -30.09
C GLU A 406 -5.77 10.58 -28.91
N ASP A 407 -4.65 9.91 -29.17
CA ASP A 407 -3.65 9.63 -28.14
C ASP A 407 -2.88 10.90 -27.77
N GLN A 408 -3.16 11.42 -26.58
CA GLN A 408 -2.49 12.59 -26.01
C GLN A 408 -1.34 12.22 -25.05
N ARG A 409 -0.90 10.95 -25.05
CA ARG A 409 0.24 10.51 -24.24
C ARG A 409 1.55 11.06 -24.80
N VAL A 410 2.28 11.75 -23.94
CA VAL A 410 3.64 12.19 -24.23
C VAL A 410 4.60 11.17 -23.63
N TRP A 411 5.52 10.68 -24.45
CA TRP A 411 6.46 9.64 -24.08
C TRP A 411 7.84 10.20 -23.78
N GLY A 412 8.68 9.37 -23.19
CA GLY A 412 10.13 9.46 -23.17
C GLY A 412 10.71 8.05 -23.28
N ASP A 413 12.02 7.94 -23.17
CA ASP A 413 12.74 6.69 -23.37
C ASP A 413 13.47 6.29 -22.09
N TYR A 414 13.09 5.13 -21.54
CA TYR A 414 13.81 4.48 -20.44
C TYR A 414 14.81 3.50 -21.06
N CYS A 415 16.10 3.81 -20.91
CA CYS A 415 17.16 3.14 -21.64
C CYS A 415 18.19 2.52 -20.72
N ILE A 416 18.79 1.44 -21.20
CA ILE A 416 20.06 0.94 -20.69
C ILE A 416 21.17 1.20 -21.70
N LEU A 417 22.27 1.73 -21.19
CA LEU A 417 23.42 2.19 -21.93
C LEU A 417 24.64 1.35 -21.56
N LYS A 418 25.51 1.13 -22.55
CA LYS A 418 26.84 0.52 -22.42
C LYS A 418 27.90 1.55 -22.72
N LYS A 419 28.98 1.56 -21.94
CA LYS A 419 30.14 2.41 -22.23
C LYS A 419 30.89 1.90 -23.47
N LYS A 420 31.19 2.79 -24.42
CA LYS A 420 31.82 2.42 -25.70
C LYS A 420 33.27 1.94 -25.59
N ASN A 421 34.01 2.50 -24.63
CA ASN A 421 35.43 2.19 -24.45
C ASN A 421 35.63 1.15 -23.34
N LEU A 422 35.19 -0.08 -23.63
CA LEU A 422 35.37 -1.25 -22.77
C LEU A 422 36.59 -2.07 -23.17
#